data_AF-A0AAU1H7G2-F1
#
_entry.id   AF-A0AAU1H7G2-F1
#
_cell.length_a   1.000
_cell.length_b   1.000
_cell.length_c   1.000
_cell.angle_alpha   90.00
_cell.angle_beta   90.00
_cell.angle_gamma   90.00
#
_symmetry.space_group_name_H-M   'P 1'
#
loop_
_entity.id
_entity.type
_entity.pdbx_description
1 polymer ?
#
loop_
_entity_poly.entity_id
_entity_poly.type
_entity_poly.pdbx_seq_one_letter_code
_entity_poly.pdbx_strand_id
1 'polypeptide(L)'
;MCGRCFNEVEIELLRTPDARLPTDLVGRVARKDPFHWEDQPAIIRRILPQLVVVLAEGAVDSALMARGLAAAGWSRWPREQAGAVAGFLEAWWTQVLRMKSPPTPAYEVFESCVTASSSVAPWLARWEAERGTIARRHLTEGVGWWREELMSDDSPFTWWRGTATEERAAWHEVKTWLAAQTQATLLPADGLWPDRQ
;
A
#
# COMPACT_ATOMS: atom_id res chain seq x y z
N MET A 1 -19.54 -10.81 16.00
CA MET A 1 -18.25 -11.56 15.90
C MET A 1 -18.50 -13.07 15.87
N CYS A 2 -17.75 -13.86 15.09
CA CYS A 2 -17.92 -15.32 15.02
C CYS A 2 -16.97 -16.07 15.98
N GLY A 3 -17.51 -16.80 16.96
CA GLY A 3 -16.73 -17.60 17.92
C GLY A 3 -15.97 -18.81 17.31
N ARG A 4 -16.13 -19.08 16.01
CA ARG A 4 -15.29 -20.05 15.27
C ARG A 4 -14.04 -19.42 14.67
N CYS A 5 -14.02 -18.09 14.51
CA CYS A 5 -12.91 -17.37 13.90
C CYS A 5 -11.92 -16.82 14.93
N PHE A 6 -12.42 -16.51 16.13
CA PHE A 6 -11.65 -16.04 17.26
C PHE A 6 -12.16 -16.72 18.52
N ASN A 7 -11.26 -17.22 19.36
CA ASN A 7 -11.63 -17.83 20.64
C ASN A 7 -11.96 -16.75 21.70
N GLU A 8 -12.49 -17.15 22.84
CA GLU A 8 -12.92 -16.21 23.90
C GLU A 8 -11.79 -15.32 24.42
N VAL A 9 -10.58 -15.86 24.57
CA VAL A 9 -9.39 -15.11 25.02
C VAL A 9 -9.00 -14.05 23.99
N GLU A 10 -9.00 -14.39 22.70
CA GLU A 10 -8.70 -13.45 21.62
C GLU A 10 -9.74 -12.34 21.55
N ILE A 11 -11.03 -12.67 21.70
CA ILE A 11 -12.11 -11.69 21.73
C ILE A 11 -11.95 -10.75 22.93
N GLU A 12 -11.59 -11.28 24.09
CA GLU A 12 -11.37 -10.46 25.30
C GLU A 12 -10.16 -9.53 25.12
N LEU A 13 -9.06 -10.02 24.54
CA LEU A 13 -7.90 -9.19 24.20
C LEU A 13 -8.26 -8.06 23.22
N LEU A 14 -9.08 -8.35 22.20
CA LEU A 14 -9.53 -7.34 21.25
C LEU A 14 -10.44 -6.28 21.90
N ARG A 15 -11.23 -6.67 22.90
CA ARG A 15 -12.08 -5.75 23.66
C ARG A 15 -11.31 -4.93 24.69
N THR A 16 -10.23 -5.46 25.23
CA THR A 16 -9.40 -4.78 26.22
C THR A 16 -8.62 -3.65 25.55
N PRO A 17 -8.87 -2.37 25.89
CA PRO A 17 -8.09 -1.25 25.36
C PRO A 17 -6.62 -1.38 25.76
N ASP A 18 -5.71 -0.91 24.89
CA ASP A 18 -4.26 -0.85 25.11
C ASP A 18 -3.53 -2.17 25.41
N ALA A 19 -4.25 -3.29 25.52
CA ALA A 19 -3.62 -4.60 25.63
C ALA A 19 -2.81 -4.91 24.35
N ARG A 20 -1.57 -5.38 24.54
CA ARG A 20 -0.75 -5.88 23.44
C ARG A 20 -1.44 -7.10 22.83
N LEU A 21 -1.49 -7.14 21.50
CA LEU A 21 -2.10 -8.23 20.76
C LEU A 21 -0.99 -9.13 20.19
N PRO A 22 -1.18 -10.45 20.16
CA PRO A 22 -0.30 -11.32 19.38
C PRO A 22 -0.25 -10.87 17.92
N THR A 23 0.95 -10.89 17.32
CA THR A 23 1.16 -10.46 15.91
C THR A 23 0.27 -11.25 14.94
N ASP A 24 0.10 -12.55 15.17
CA ASP A 24 -0.77 -13.40 14.36
C ASP A 24 -2.25 -12.99 14.47
N LEU A 25 -2.68 -12.53 15.65
CA LEU A 25 -4.04 -12.05 15.88
C LEU A 25 -4.27 -10.75 15.11
N VAL A 26 -3.32 -9.81 15.15
CA VAL A 26 -3.37 -8.56 14.36
C VAL A 26 -3.51 -8.87 12.87
N GLY A 27 -2.66 -9.76 12.35
CA GLY A 27 -2.72 -10.17 10.94
C GLY A 27 -4.03 -10.84 10.56
N ARG A 28 -4.53 -11.77 11.40
CA ARG A 28 -5.83 -12.42 11.18
C ARG A 28 -6.97 -11.42 11.20
N VAL A 29 -6.99 -10.47 12.13
CA VAL A 29 -8.04 -9.45 12.22
C VAL A 29 -8.04 -8.57 10.97
N ALA A 30 -6.88 -8.08 10.54
CA ALA A 30 -6.75 -7.21 9.37
C ALA A 30 -7.17 -7.90 8.06
N ARG A 31 -6.87 -9.19 7.90
CA ARG A 31 -7.23 -9.95 6.69
C ARG A 31 -8.69 -10.38 6.63
N LYS A 32 -9.42 -10.40 7.75
CA LYS A 32 -10.84 -10.79 7.75
C LYS A 32 -11.63 -9.92 6.80
N ASP A 33 -12.66 -10.52 6.22
CA ASP A 33 -13.61 -9.77 5.42
C ASP A 33 -14.19 -8.61 6.26
N PRO A 34 -14.27 -7.37 5.74
CA PRO A 34 -14.81 -6.23 6.45
C PRO A 34 -16.21 -6.47 7.02
N PHE A 35 -17.04 -7.26 6.33
CA PHE A 35 -18.38 -7.60 6.80
C PHE A 35 -18.37 -8.60 7.97
N HIS A 36 -17.21 -9.11 8.37
CA HIS A 36 -17.04 -9.93 9.57
C HIS A 36 -17.26 -9.14 10.86
N TRP A 37 -17.04 -7.83 10.81
CA TRP A 37 -17.01 -6.96 11.98
C TRP A 37 -18.26 -6.09 12.02
N GLU A 38 -18.93 -6.06 13.18
CA GLU A 38 -20.08 -5.17 13.41
C GLU A 38 -19.67 -3.70 13.34
N ASP A 39 -18.48 -3.37 13.85
CA ASP A 39 -17.85 -2.04 13.75
C ASP A 39 -16.43 -2.16 13.18
N GLN A 40 -16.36 -2.17 11.84
CA GLN A 40 -15.10 -2.22 11.09
C GLN A 40 -14.15 -1.05 11.45
N PRO A 41 -14.62 0.22 11.54
CA PRO A 41 -13.77 1.31 11.98
C PRO A 41 -13.16 1.12 13.37
N ALA A 42 -13.94 0.67 14.35
CA ALA A 42 -13.44 0.49 15.72
C ALA A 42 -12.38 -0.62 15.80
N ILE A 43 -12.62 -1.77 15.17
CA ILE A 43 -11.66 -2.88 15.24
C ILE A 43 -10.34 -2.56 14.53
N ILE A 44 -10.41 -1.83 13.40
CA ILE A 44 -9.19 -1.43 12.69
C ILE A 44 -8.40 -0.40 13.50
N ARG A 45 -9.06 0.59 14.14
CA ARG A 45 -8.37 1.50 15.07
C ARG A 45 -7.72 0.75 16.23
N ARG A 46 -8.39 -0.28 16.77
CA ARG A 46 -7.88 -1.09 17.88
C ARG A 46 -6.57 -1.80 17.55
N ILE A 47 -6.44 -2.30 16.32
CA ILE A 47 -5.23 -3.03 15.90
C ILE A 47 -4.19 -2.12 15.23
N LEU A 48 -4.57 -0.91 14.80
CA LEU A 48 -3.75 -0.05 13.95
C LEU A 48 -2.31 0.16 14.46
N PRO A 49 -2.05 0.48 15.75
CA PRO A 49 -0.70 0.71 16.22
C PRO A 49 0.24 -0.50 16.05
N GLN A 50 -0.30 -1.72 16.12
CA GLN A 50 0.47 -2.94 15.90
C GLN A 50 0.45 -3.36 14.43
N LEU A 51 -0.65 -3.07 13.71
CA LEU A 51 -0.77 -3.34 12.28
C LEU A 51 0.30 -2.60 11.47
N VAL A 52 0.58 -1.33 11.79
CA VAL A 52 1.62 -0.55 11.09
C VAL A 52 3.02 -1.15 11.26
N VAL A 53 3.31 -1.71 12.44
CA VAL A 53 4.58 -2.41 12.71
C VAL A 53 4.64 -3.69 11.88
N VAL A 54 3.58 -4.49 11.89
CA VAL A 54 3.51 -5.74 11.12
C VAL A 54 3.69 -5.49 9.63
N LEU A 55 3.05 -4.45 9.08
CA LEU A 55 3.23 -4.05 7.68
C LEU A 55 4.68 -3.62 7.39
N ALA A 56 5.27 -2.77 8.24
CA ALA A 56 6.63 -2.28 8.05
C ALA A 56 7.70 -3.38 8.17
N GLU A 57 7.46 -4.41 8.97
CA GLU A 57 8.40 -5.52 9.22
C GLU A 57 8.31 -6.65 8.17
N GLY A 58 7.41 -6.56 7.20
CA GLY A 58 7.33 -7.56 6.11
C GLY A 58 6.16 -8.52 6.24
N ALA A 59 4.94 -8.01 6.38
CA ALA A 59 3.75 -8.85 6.45
C ALA A 59 3.52 -9.61 5.14
N VAL A 60 3.17 -10.90 5.25
CA VAL A 60 2.58 -11.65 4.14
C VAL A 60 1.16 -11.13 3.88
N ASP A 61 0.82 -10.96 2.61
CA ASP A 61 -0.44 -10.40 2.10
C ASP A 61 -0.67 -8.96 2.58
N SER A 62 0.34 -8.10 2.46
CA SER A 62 0.26 -6.74 3.02
C SER A 62 -0.87 -5.93 2.38
N ALA A 63 -1.18 -6.16 1.09
CA ALA A 63 -2.30 -5.52 0.40
C ALA A 63 -3.66 -5.98 0.96
N LEU A 64 -3.82 -7.26 1.28
CA LEU A 64 -5.03 -7.78 1.91
C LEU A 64 -5.22 -7.19 3.32
N MET A 65 -4.14 -7.02 4.07
CA MET A 65 -4.18 -6.36 5.38
C MET A 65 -4.50 -4.86 5.25
N ALA A 66 -3.93 -4.18 4.25
CA ALA A 66 -4.18 -2.78 3.95
C ALA A 66 -5.65 -2.50 3.53
N ARG A 67 -6.32 -3.48 2.91
CA ARG A 67 -7.78 -3.43 2.62
C ARG A 67 -8.61 -3.09 3.84
N GLY A 68 -8.20 -3.54 5.02
CA GLY A 68 -8.86 -3.25 6.29
C GLY A 68 -8.90 -1.75 6.60
N LEU A 69 -7.83 -1.02 6.26
CA LEU A 69 -7.76 0.44 6.43
C LEU A 69 -8.79 1.13 5.53
N ALA A 70 -8.78 0.81 4.23
CA ALA A 70 -9.75 1.35 3.28
C ALA A 70 -11.19 1.04 3.72
N ALA A 71 -11.43 -0.19 4.20
CA ALA A 71 -12.72 -0.62 4.76
C ALA A 71 -13.22 0.26 5.88
N ALA A 72 -12.29 0.67 6.75
CA ALA A 72 -12.59 1.45 7.92
C ALA A 72 -12.80 2.94 7.61
N GLY A 73 -12.64 3.34 6.34
CA GLY A 73 -12.79 4.72 5.89
C GLY A 73 -11.80 5.65 6.59
N TRP A 74 -10.55 5.21 6.76
CA TRP A 74 -9.55 5.94 7.56
C TRP A 74 -9.37 7.40 7.11
N SER A 75 -9.51 7.68 5.83
CA SER A 75 -9.42 9.04 5.27
C SER A 75 -10.53 9.98 5.75
N ARG A 76 -11.61 9.44 6.32
CA ARG A 76 -12.75 10.19 6.89
C ARG A 76 -12.73 10.24 8.42
N TRP A 77 -11.70 9.70 9.06
CA TRP A 77 -11.53 9.78 10.51
C TRP A 77 -11.20 11.22 10.96
N PRO A 78 -11.21 11.51 12.29
CA PRO A 78 -10.70 12.77 12.79
C PRO A 78 -9.31 13.09 12.24
N ARG A 79 -9.06 14.37 11.96
CA ARG A 79 -7.89 14.86 11.23
C ARG A 79 -6.56 14.29 11.72
N GLU A 80 -6.35 14.23 13.02
CA GLU A 80 -5.11 13.71 13.62
C GLU A 80 -4.92 12.21 13.34
N GLN A 81 -6.00 11.43 13.43
CA GLN A 81 -5.96 9.98 13.17
C GLN A 81 -5.75 9.69 11.69
N ALA A 82 -6.47 10.39 10.80
CA ALA A 82 -6.28 10.26 9.36
C ALA A 82 -4.86 10.70 8.96
N GLY A 83 -4.35 11.79 9.55
CA GLY A 83 -2.99 12.27 9.35
C GLY A 83 -1.93 11.26 9.78
N ALA A 84 -2.13 10.57 10.91
CA ALA A 84 -1.22 9.52 11.36
C ALA A 84 -1.15 8.33 10.39
N VAL A 85 -2.29 7.90 9.84
CA VAL A 85 -2.33 6.82 8.83
C VAL A 85 -1.65 7.28 7.53
N ALA A 86 -1.97 8.48 7.04
CA ALA A 86 -1.35 9.04 5.85
C ALA A 86 0.18 9.16 6.00
N GLY A 87 0.64 9.71 7.13
CA GLY A 87 2.06 9.85 7.43
C GLY A 87 2.78 8.50 7.53
N PHE A 88 2.14 7.48 8.10
CA PHE A 88 2.68 6.12 8.09
C PHE A 88 2.85 5.58 6.67
N LEU A 89 1.80 5.65 5.83
CA LEU A 89 1.86 5.13 4.46
C LEU A 89 2.94 5.85 3.63
N GLU A 90 3.05 7.17 3.77
CA GLU A 90 4.09 7.98 3.12
C GLU A 90 5.50 7.59 3.59
N ALA A 91 5.71 7.44 4.89
CA ALA A 91 6.99 7.06 5.46
C ALA A 91 7.40 5.64 5.05
N TRP A 92 6.46 4.70 5.11
CA TRP A 92 6.67 3.31 4.70
C TRP A 92 7.07 3.22 3.23
N TRP A 93 6.30 3.86 2.35
CA TRP A 93 6.59 3.87 0.92
C TRP A 93 7.94 4.53 0.60
N THR A 94 8.21 5.69 1.21
CA THR A 94 9.49 6.39 1.11
C THR A 94 10.67 5.51 1.49
N GLN A 95 10.56 4.81 2.63
CA GLN A 95 11.63 3.98 3.15
C GLN A 95 11.91 2.81 2.21
N VAL A 96 10.87 2.16 1.70
CA VAL A 96 10.96 1.04 0.76
C VAL A 96 11.68 1.45 -0.52
N LEU A 97 11.33 2.60 -1.10
CA LEU A 97 11.98 3.13 -2.29
C LEU A 97 13.49 3.41 -2.12
N ARG A 98 13.94 3.64 -0.89
CA ARG A 98 15.34 3.93 -0.54
C ARG A 98 16.10 2.71 -0.05
N MET A 99 15.41 1.62 0.30
CA MET A 99 16.02 0.43 0.84
C MET A 99 16.35 -0.56 -0.28
N LYS A 100 17.59 -1.06 -0.29
CA LYS A 100 18.03 -2.02 -1.32
C LYS A 100 17.26 -3.35 -1.25
N SER A 101 16.91 -3.80 -0.06
CA SER A 101 16.21 -5.08 0.14
C SER A 101 15.17 -4.88 1.24
N PRO A 102 14.03 -4.26 0.92
CA PRO A 102 12.95 -4.04 1.88
C PRO A 102 12.33 -5.38 2.32
N PRO A 103 11.78 -5.46 3.55
CA PRO A 103 11.12 -6.69 4.04
C PRO A 103 9.94 -7.14 3.15
N THR A 104 9.19 -6.17 2.62
CA THR A 104 8.17 -6.39 1.58
C THR A 104 8.66 -5.77 0.27
N PRO A 105 8.56 -6.47 -0.88
CA PRO A 105 8.93 -5.91 -2.18
C PRO A 105 8.20 -4.60 -2.50
N ALA A 106 8.86 -3.70 -3.24
CA ALA A 106 8.32 -2.37 -3.51
C ALA A 106 6.98 -2.38 -4.27
N TYR A 107 6.79 -3.30 -5.21
CA TYR A 107 5.53 -3.43 -5.94
C TYR A 107 4.35 -3.81 -5.01
N GLU A 108 4.58 -4.68 -4.02
CA GLU A 108 3.55 -5.11 -3.08
C GLU A 108 3.25 -4.01 -2.04
N VAL A 109 4.26 -3.24 -1.62
CA VAL A 109 4.05 -2.05 -0.79
C VAL A 109 3.28 -0.97 -1.56
N PHE A 110 3.60 -0.77 -2.84
CA PHE A 110 2.86 0.14 -3.71
C PHE A 110 1.38 -0.27 -3.80
N GLU A 111 1.09 -1.53 -4.12
CA GLU A 111 -0.27 -2.06 -4.16
C GLU A 111 -1.00 -1.93 -2.79
N SER A 112 -0.27 -2.10 -1.69
CA SER A 112 -0.80 -1.93 -0.33
C SER A 112 -1.19 -0.49 -0.05
N CYS A 113 -0.33 0.47 -0.41
CA CYS A 113 -0.60 1.90 -0.26
C CYS A 113 -1.79 2.32 -1.13
N VAL A 114 -1.82 1.88 -2.39
CA VAL A 114 -2.93 2.10 -3.32
C VAL A 114 -4.24 1.53 -2.78
N THR A 115 -4.20 0.29 -2.30
CA THR A 115 -5.36 -0.38 -1.70
C THR A 115 -5.86 0.37 -0.48
N ALA A 116 -4.96 0.80 0.42
CA ALA A 116 -5.33 1.53 1.62
C ALA A 116 -5.98 2.89 1.28
N SER A 117 -5.43 3.64 0.32
CA SER A 117 -5.89 4.99 0.00
C SER A 117 -6.97 5.06 -1.09
N SER A 118 -7.22 3.96 -1.81
CA SER A 118 -8.00 3.95 -3.05
C SER A 118 -7.53 5.02 -4.06
N SER A 119 -6.20 5.17 -4.20
CA SER A 119 -5.59 6.18 -5.08
C SER A 119 -4.15 5.81 -5.42
N VAL A 120 -3.71 6.08 -6.66
CA VAL A 120 -2.34 5.84 -7.12
C VAL A 120 -1.48 7.10 -7.14
N ALA A 121 -2.09 8.26 -7.42
CA ALA A 121 -1.42 9.54 -7.63
C ALA A 121 -0.34 9.90 -6.58
N PRO A 122 -0.61 9.89 -5.25
CA PRO A 122 0.40 10.28 -4.26
C PRO A 122 1.61 9.33 -4.25
N TRP A 123 1.40 8.05 -4.54
CA TRP A 123 2.43 7.02 -4.51
C TRP A 123 3.31 7.06 -5.76
N LEU A 124 2.70 7.33 -6.92
CA LEU A 124 3.41 7.56 -8.18
C LEU A 124 4.24 8.85 -8.12
N ALA A 125 3.66 9.96 -7.63
CA ALA A 125 4.40 11.22 -7.44
C ALA A 125 5.61 11.02 -6.52
N ARG A 126 5.44 10.23 -5.46
CA ARG A 126 6.54 9.89 -4.54
C ARG A 126 7.63 9.04 -5.20
N TRP A 127 7.24 8.08 -6.03
CA TRP A 127 8.17 7.23 -6.79
C TRP A 127 8.96 8.06 -7.81
N GLU A 128 8.28 8.94 -8.54
CA GLU A 128 8.89 9.86 -9.50
C GLU A 128 9.92 10.80 -8.87
N ALA A 129 9.67 11.24 -7.64
CA ALA A 129 10.62 12.06 -6.88
C ALA A 129 11.89 11.29 -6.46
N GLU A 130 11.85 9.96 -6.31
CA GLU A 130 13.02 9.14 -5.98
C GLU A 130 13.81 8.77 -7.23
N ARG A 131 14.79 9.61 -7.60
CA ARG A 131 15.61 9.41 -8.80
C ARG A 131 16.81 8.48 -8.62
N GLY A 132 16.99 7.92 -7.42
CA GLY A 132 18.11 7.05 -7.08
C GLY A 132 18.09 5.70 -7.81
N THR A 133 19.25 5.05 -7.89
CA THR A 133 19.40 3.73 -8.55
C THR A 133 18.55 2.64 -7.89
N ILE A 134 18.30 2.73 -6.57
CA ILE A 134 17.46 1.79 -5.83
C ILE A 134 16.01 1.89 -6.29
N ALA A 135 15.43 3.09 -6.32
CA ALA A 135 14.05 3.31 -6.77
C ALA A 135 13.83 2.93 -8.24
N ARG A 136 14.84 3.14 -9.11
CA ARG A 136 14.82 2.65 -10.50
C ARG A 136 14.83 1.13 -10.59
N ARG A 137 15.61 0.45 -9.75
CA ARG A 137 15.60 -1.02 -9.71
C ARG A 137 14.24 -1.55 -9.26
N HIS A 138 13.67 -0.97 -8.21
CA HIS A 138 12.32 -1.30 -7.75
C HIS A 138 11.27 -1.10 -8.86
N LEU A 139 11.43 -0.08 -9.70
CA LEU A 139 10.56 0.14 -10.86
C LEU A 139 10.68 -1.00 -11.88
N THR A 140 11.91 -1.43 -12.21
CA THR A 140 12.14 -2.57 -13.10
C THR A 140 11.55 -3.86 -12.52
N GLU A 141 11.70 -4.08 -11.22
CA GLU A 141 11.11 -5.23 -10.51
C GLU A 141 9.57 -5.18 -10.59
N GLY A 142 8.95 -4.02 -10.37
CA GLY A 142 7.50 -3.82 -10.49
C GLY A 142 6.96 -4.04 -11.90
N VAL A 143 7.64 -3.54 -12.94
CA VAL A 143 7.27 -3.83 -14.34
C VAL A 143 7.37 -5.33 -14.64
N GLY A 144 8.36 -6.01 -14.07
CA GLY A 144 8.48 -7.46 -14.18
C GLY A 144 7.35 -8.22 -13.49
N TRP A 145 6.90 -7.73 -12.33
CA TRP A 145 5.81 -8.29 -11.55
C TRP A 145 4.45 -8.12 -12.24
N TRP A 146 4.12 -6.90 -12.68
CA TRP A 146 2.84 -6.59 -13.35
C TRP A 146 2.77 -6.99 -14.82
N ARG A 147 3.62 -7.91 -15.28
CA ARG A 147 3.76 -8.19 -16.72
C ARG A 147 2.44 -8.64 -17.35
N GLU A 148 1.66 -9.45 -16.66
CA GLU A 148 0.40 -9.98 -17.18
C GLU A 148 -0.65 -8.87 -17.25
N GLU A 149 -0.80 -8.09 -16.17
CA GLU A 149 -1.74 -6.97 -16.06
C GLU A 149 -1.39 -5.79 -16.99
N LEU A 150 -0.12 -5.63 -17.33
CA LEU A 150 0.32 -4.64 -18.33
C LEU A 150 -0.07 -5.05 -19.75
N MET A 151 -0.24 -6.35 -20.00
CA MET A 151 -0.64 -6.91 -21.29
C MET A 151 -2.15 -7.13 -21.42
N SER A 152 -2.89 -7.00 -20.32
CA SER A 152 -4.35 -7.09 -20.28
C SER A 152 -5.01 -5.79 -19.81
N ASP A 153 -6.34 -5.82 -19.70
CA ASP A 153 -7.13 -4.76 -19.06
C ASP A 153 -7.36 -5.02 -17.56
N ASP A 154 -6.76 -6.08 -17.02
CA ASP A 154 -6.84 -6.41 -15.61
C ASP A 154 -5.93 -5.50 -14.78
N SER A 155 -6.28 -5.32 -13.51
CA SER A 155 -5.55 -4.49 -12.57
C SER A 155 -4.91 -5.37 -11.50
N PRO A 156 -3.68 -5.04 -11.02
CA PRO A 156 -3.04 -5.77 -9.93
C PRO A 156 -3.68 -5.47 -8.57
N PHE A 157 -4.61 -4.52 -8.48
CA PHE A 157 -5.22 -4.08 -7.22
C PHE A 157 -6.35 -5.02 -6.75
N THR A 158 -6.04 -6.30 -6.51
CA THR A 158 -7.00 -7.37 -6.15
C THR A 158 -7.95 -6.98 -5.00
N TRP A 159 -7.49 -6.13 -4.08
CA TRP A 159 -8.22 -5.75 -2.88
C TRP A 159 -8.85 -4.35 -2.95
N TRP A 160 -8.99 -3.79 -4.15
CA TRP A 160 -9.61 -2.50 -4.38
C TRP A 160 -11.03 -2.42 -3.79
N ARG A 161 -11.36 -1.27 -3.20
CA ARG A 161 -12.64 -1.05 -2.50
C ARG A 161 -13.62 -0.15 -3.22
N GLY A 162 -13.15 0.59 -4.22
CA GLY A 162 -14.03 1.37 -5.10
C GLY A 162 -14.71 0.49 -6.14
N THR A 163 -15.33 1.15 -7.10
CA THR A 163 -15.92 0.51 -8.27
C THR A 163 -14.84 -0.04 -9.20
N ALA A 164 -15.18 -1.05 -10.00
CA ALA A 164 -14.30 -1.58 -11.04
C ALA A 164 -13.88 -0.50 -12.07
N THR A 165 -14.69 0.55 -12.26
CA THR A 165 -14.34 1.68 -13.13
C THR A 165 -13.24 2.54 -12.51
N GLU A 166 -13.32 2.83 -11.21
CA GLU A 166 -12.26 3.56 -10.49
C GLU A 166 -10.96 2.74 -10.44
N GLU A 167 -11.06 1.42 -10.26
CA GLU A 167 -9.91 0.52 -10.29
C GLU A 167 -9.20 0.56 -11.66
N ARG A 168 -9.96 0.40 -12.74
CA ARG A 168 -9.42 0.49 -14.11
C ARG A 168 -8.82 1.86 -14.39
N ALA A 169 -9.43 2.94 -13.90
CA ALA A 169 -8.90 4.28 -14.05
C ALA A 169 -7.55 4.44 -13.31
N ALA A 170 -7.45 3.92 -12.07
CA ALA A 170 -6.21 3.91 -11.31
C ALA A 170 -5.11 3.10 -12.02
N TRP A 171 -5.44 1.92 -12.57
CA TRP A 171 -4.47 1.15 -13.34
C TRP A 171 -4.05 1.84 -14.65
N HIS A 172 -4.98 2.49 -15.34
CA HIS A 172 -4.67 3.28 -16.52
C HIS A 172 -3.70 4.45 -16.23
N GLU A 173 -3.85 5.10 -15.06
CA GLU A 173 -2.92 6.12 -14.60
C GLU A 173 -1.50 5.56 -14.39
N VAL A 174 -1.38 4.36 -13.79
CA VAL A 174 -0.09 3.68 -13.65
C VAL A 174 0.52 3.36 -15.02
N LYS A 175 -0.27 2.80 -15.96
CA LYS A 175 0.20 2.51 -17.33
C LYS A 175 0.70 3.76 -18.04
N THR A 176 -0.02 4.87 -17.90
CA THR A 176 0.36 6.17 -18.47
C THR A 176 1.66 6.69 -17.87
N TRP A 177 1.79 6.60 -16.55
CA TRP A 177 3.01 6.99 -15.85
C TRP A 177 4.22 6.14 -16.27
N LEU A 178 4.07 4.81 -16.37
CA LEU A 178 5.13 3.90 -16.82
C LEU A 178 5.59 4.19 -18.26
N ALA A 179 4.66 4.52 -19.15
CA ALA A 179 4.99 4.92 -20.51
C ALA A 179 5.84 6.21 -20.54
N ALA A 180 5.50 7.20 -19.70
CA ALA A 180 6.28 8.44 -19.57
C ALA A 180 7.70 8.18 -19.00
N GLN A 181 7.85 7.29 -18.02
CA GLN A 181 9.17 6.92 -17.47
C GLN A 181 10.08 6.25 -18.54
N THR A 182 9.48 5.47 -19.43
CA THR A 182 10.20 4.83 -20.55
C THR A 182 10.71 5.87 -21.55
N GLN A 183 9.86 6.83 -21.93
CA GLN A 183 10.24 7.92 -22.83
C GLN A 183 11.34 8.81 -22.24
N ALA A 184 11.25 9.15 -20.96
CA ALA A 184 12.28 9.93 -20.26
C ALA A 184 13.64 9.22 -20.15
N THR A 185 13.65 7.88 -20.21
CA THR A 185 14.89 7.08 -20.21
C THR A 185 15.50 6.97 -21.62
N LEU A 186 14.66 7.02 -22.66
CA LEU A 186 15.09 6.93 -24.06
C LEU A 186 15.57 8.26 -24.65
N LEU A 187 15.06 9.38 -24.16
CA LEU A 187 15.60 10.71 -24.48
C LEU A 187 16.94 10.87 -23.73
N PRO A 188 18.08 11.01 -24.42
CA PRO A 188 19.31 11.44 -23.76
C PRO A 188 19.05 12.77 -23.07
N ALA A 189 19.82 13.09 -22.03
CA ALA A 189 19.90 14.45 -21.52
C ALA A 189 20.54 15.35 -22.61
N ASP A 190 19.74 15.74 -23.60
CA ASP A 190 20.13 16.66 -24.66
C ASP A 190 20.32 18.03 -24.01
N GLY A 191 21.58 18.35 -23.71
CA GLY A 191 21.95 19.68 -23.24
C GLY A 191 23.20 19.69 -22.39
N LEU A 192 24.36 19.51 -23.02
CA LEU A 192 25.64 20.12 -22.62
C LEU A 192 26.68 19.83 -23.73
N TRP A 193 26.52 20.50 -24.86
CA TRP A 193 27.68 20.80 -25.71
C TRP A 193 28.17 22.19 -25.30
N PRO A 194 29.35 22.33 -24.67
CA PRO A 194 29.98 23.64 -24.63
C PRO A 194 30.57 23.87 -26.02
N ASP A 195 29.97 24.79 -26.75
CA ASP A 195 30.72 25.56 -27.74
C ASP A 195 31.98 26.10 -27.07
N ARG A 196 33.14 25.82 -27.66
CA ARG A 196 34.25 26.79 -27.68
C ARG A 196 35.29 26.39 -28.74
N GLN A 197 35.32 27.25 -29.76
CA GLN A 197 36.44 27.79 -30.54
C GLN A 197 37.83 27.19 -30.33
#